data_AF-H1YCC7-F1
#
_entry.id   AF-H1YCC7-F1
#
_cell.length_a   1.000
_cell.length_b   1.000
_cell.length_c   1.000
_cell.angle_alpha   90.00
_cell.angle_beta   90.00
_cell.angle_gamma   90.00
#
_symmetry.space_group_name_H-M   'P 1'
#
loop_
_entity.id
_entity.type
_entity.pdbx_description
1 polymer ?
#
loop_
_entity_poly.entity_id
_entity_poly.type
_entity_poly.pdbx_seq_one_letter_code
_entity_poly.pdbx_strand_id
1 'polypeptide(L)'
;MYRNSNGSSTYSIIKSTSNADPVVTGKIYEYGTTVALKTTGAIRVDGKVMSKTDAEGKFSLTLQPETYHFEAIGIPYQTFETQKIKVNRSDSIKLNIYVKLYKNPLQ
;
A
#
# COMPACT_ATOMS: atom_id res chain seq x y z
N MET A 1 -7.54 11.76 -0.74
CA MET A 1 -7.86 10.33 -0.60
C MET A 1 -8.34 9.83 -1.95
N TYR A 2 -7.79 8.72 -2.46
CA TYR A 2 -8.24 8.06 -3.69
C TYR A 2 -9.15 6.88 -3.31
N ARG A 3 -10.19 6.59 -4.12
CA ARG A 3 -11.18 5.54 -3.84
C ARG A 3 -11.70 4.94 -5.13
N ASN A 4 -11.96 3.63 -5.11
CA ASN A 4 -12.65 2.90 -6.18
C ASN A 4 -13.64 1.90 -5.57
N SER A 5 -14.18 0.98 -6.38
CA SER A 5 -15.12 -0.04 -5.93
C SER A 5 -14.57 -0.97 -4.83
N ASN A 6 -13.25 -1.20 -4.81
CA ASN A 6 -12.61 -2.23 -4.00
C ASN A 6 -11.99 -1.69 -2.70
N GLY A 7 -11.91 -0.37 -2.55
CA GLY A 7 -11.24 0.21 -1.39
C GLY A 7 -10.91 1.69 -1.54
N SER A 8 -9.95 2.14 -0.73
CA SER A 8 -9.38 3.49 -0.83
C SER A 8 -7.92 3.53 -0.41
N SER A 9 -7.22 4.60 -0.77
CA SER A 9 -5.89 4.89 -0.25
C SER A 9 -5.69 6.36 0.09
N THR A 10 -4.74 6.59 0.99
CA THR A 10 -4.22 7.91 1.33
C THR A 10 -2.71 7.83 1.26
N TYR A 11 -2.07 8.84 0.70
CA TYR A 11 -0.63 8.99 0.84
C TYR A 11 -0.24 10.42 1.19
N SER A 12 0.91 10.55 1.81
CA SER A 12 1.60 11.83 2.03
C SER A 12 3.08 11.65 1.70
N ILE A 13 3.69 12.67 1.11
CA ILE A 13 5.11 12.68 0.76
C ILE A 13 5.80 13.72 1.64
N ILE A 14 6.83 13.28 2.35
CA ILE A 14 7.74 14.17 3.09
C ILE A 14 9.05 14.17 2.32
N LYS A 15 9.51 15.35 1.91
CA LYS A 15 10.77 15.49 1.18
C LYS A 15 11.92 15.67 2.17
N SER A 16 13.02 14.98 1.93
CA SER A 16 14.29 15.18 2.62
C SER A 16 15.34 15.77 1.66
N THR A 17 16.38 16.36 2.23
CA THR A 17 17.56 16.82 1.50
C THR A 17 18.65 15.75 1.40
N SER A 18 18.36 14.50 1.78
CA SER A 18 19.28 13.39 1.53
C SER A 18 19.47 13.17 0.02
N ASN A 19 20.32 12.23 -0.37
CA ASN A 19 20.36 11.69 -1.74
C ASN A 19 19.99 10.21 -1.77
N ALA A 20 19.21 9.78 -0.77
CA ALA A 20 18.83 8.39 -0.60
C ALA A 20 17.69 8.02 -1.56
N ASP A 21 17.60 6.73 -1.85
CA ASP A 21 16.46 6.17 -2.57
C ASP A 21 15.17 6.37 -1.75
N PRO A 22 14.03 6.65 -2.41
CA PRO A 22 12.77 6.85 -1.71
C PRO A 22 12.34 5.64 -0.90
N VAL A 23 11.75 5.91 0.26
CA VAL A 23 11.19 4.88 1.13
C VAL A 23 9.67 5.05 1.18
N VAL A 24 8.95 3.96 0.89
CA VAL A 24 7.51 3.87 1.06
C VAL A 24 7.23 3.03 2.30
N THR A 25 6.55 3.62 3.27
CA THR A 25 6.05 2.94 4.47
C THR A 25 4.54 3.04 4.52
N GLY A 26 3.90 2.07 5.14
CA GLY A 26 2.44 2.05 5.13
C GLY A 26 1.82 0.97 5.98
N LYS A 27 0.49 0.99 6.00
CA LYS A 27 -0.35 -0.07 6.58
C LYS A 27 -1.50 -0.41 5.64
N ILE A 28 -1.90 -1.67 5.66
CA ILE A 28 -3.13 -2.14 5.00
C ILE A 28 -4.20 -2.31 6.07
N TYR A 29 -5.40 -1.79 5.82
CA TYR A 29 -6.54 -1.82 6.74
C TYR A 29 -7.77 -2.42 6.08
N GLU A 30 -8.67 -2.96 6.89
CA GLU A 30 -10.02 -3.29 6.43
C GLU A 30 -10.81 -2.00 6.21
N TYR A 31 -11.44 -1.92 5.04
CA TYR A 31 -12.15 -0.73 4.60
C TYR A 31 -13.30 -0.36 5.54
N GLY A 32 -13.33 0.91 5.96
CA GLY A 32 -14.34 1.43 6.89
C GLY A 32 -14.03 1.17 8.36
N THR A 33 -12.88 0.56 8.68
CA THR A 33 -12.45 0.25 10.05
C THR A 33 -11.05 0.81 10.34
N THR A 34 -10.59 0.62 11.58
CA THR A 34 -9.20 0.86 11.99
C THR A 34 -8.40 -0.45 12.13
N VAL A 35 -8.95 -1.59 11.70
CA VAL A 35 -8.33 -2.91 11.82
C VAL A 35 -7.27 -3.07 10.74
N ALA A 36 -6.01 -3.25 11.14
CA ALA A 36 -4.92 -3.52 10.21
C ALA A 36 -4.92 -5.01 9.79
N LEU A 37 -4.66 -5.27 8.50
CA LEU A 37 -4.50 -6.63 7.98
C LEU A 37 -3.11 -7.15 8.36
N LYS A 38 -3.07 -7.98 9.39
CA LYS A 38 -1.85 -8.60 9.90
C LYS A 38 -1.46 -9.81 9.07
N THR A 39 -0.16 -9.99 8.82
CA THR A 39 0.52 -11.21 8.29
C THR A 39 -0.01 -11.85 6.99
N THR A 40 -1.18 -11.47 6.48
CA THR A 40 -1.81 -11.99 5.26
C THR A 40 -1.80 -10.97 4.11
N GLY A 41 -1.39 -9.73 4.40
CA GLY A 41 -1.26 -8.67 3.41
C GLY A 41 0.09 -8.70 2.69
N ALA A 42 0.08 -8.32 1.42
CA ALA A 42 1.28 -8.00 0.67
C ALA A 42 1.06 -6.79 -0.22
N ILE A 43 2.14 -6.07 -0.51
CA ILE A 43 2.19 -4.99 -1.47
C ILE A 43 2.87 -5.48 -2.73
N ARG A 44 2.19 -5.32 -3.86
CA ARG A 44 2.81 -5.38 -5.18
C ARG A 44 3.10 -3.98 -5.69
N VAL A 45 4.18 -3.88 -6.45
CA VAL A 45 4.53 -2.71 -7.25
C VAL A 45 4.68 -3.19 -8.67
N ASP A 46 3.91 -2.60 -9.58
CA ASP A 46 3.83 -3.02 -10.98
C ASP A 46 3.65 -4.54 -11.16
N GLY A 47 2.68 -5.13 -10.45
CA GLY A 47 2.37 -6.56 -10.49
C GLY A 47 3.33 -7.50 -9.75
N LYS A 48 4.48 -7.03 -9.25
CA LYS A 48 5.46 -7.85 -8.52
C LYS A 48 5.33 -7.67 -7.02
N VAL A 49 5.30 -8.77 -6.25
CA VAL A 49 5.31 -8.70 -4.78
C VAL A 49 6.65 -8.13 -4.30
N MET A 50 6.59 -6.99 -3.61
CA MET A 50 7.78 -6.28 -3.12
C MET A 50 7.90 -6.31 -1.60
N SER A 51 6.79 -6.39 -0.87
CA SER A 51 6.80 -6.40 0.59
C SER A 51 5.60 -7.18 1.13
N LYS A 52 5.83 -7.94 2.20
CA LYS A 52 4.74 -8.56 2.99
C LYS A 52 4.47 -7.69 4.20
N THR A 53 3.22 -7.66 4.66
CA THR A 53 2.90 -6.94 5.88
C THR A 53 3.38 -7.70 7.12
N ASP A 54 3.87 -6.97 8.11
CA ASP A 54 4.24 -7.53 9.41
C ASP A 54 3.02 -7.90 10.28
N ALA A 55 3.27 -8.26 11.55
CA ALA A 55 2.24 -8.60 12.53
C ALA A 55 1.30 -7.45 12.91
N GLU A 56 1.64 -6.21 12.54
CA GLU A 56 0.82 -5.01 12.73
C GLU A 56 0.19 -4.51 11.42
N GLY A 57 0.34 -5.27 10.32
CA GLY A 57 -0.13 -4.88 9.00
C GLY A 57 0.71 -3.81 8.32
N LYS A 58 1.93 -3.53 8.83
CA LYS A 58 2.84 -2.55 8.25
C LYS A 58 3.65 -3.14 7.12
N PHE A 59 3.96 -2.33 6.13
CA PHE A 59 4.95 -2.64 5.10
C PHE A 59 5.96 -1.50 4.99
N SER A 60 7.15 -1.85 4.52
CA SER A 60 8.21 -0.92 4.16
C SER A 60 8.94 -1.45 2.94
N LEU A 61 9.29 -0.56 2.01
CA LEU A 61 10.04 -0.89 0.81
C LEU A 61 10.78 0.34 0.29
N THR A 62 11.98 0.12 -0.26
CA THR A 62 12.80 1.13 -0.91
C THR A 62 12.65 0.97 -2.42
N LEU A 63 12.43 2.08 -3.13
CA LEU A 63 12.24 2.08 -4.59
C LEU A 63 13.29 2.94 -5.27
N GLN A 64 13.48 2.73 -6.57
CA GLN A 64 14.12 3.76 -7.39
C GLN A 64 13.12 4.91 -7.65
N PRO A 65 13.60 6.13 -7.92
CA PRO A 65 12.74 7.23 -8.35
C PRO A 65 12.02 6.90 -9.67
N GLU A 66 10.68 6.84 -9.66
CA GLU A 66 9.83 6.63 -10.83
C GLU A 66 8.35 6.89 -10.45
N THR A 67 7.42 6.63 -11.36
CA THR A 67 5.99 6.61 -11.10
C THR A 67 5.46 5.19 -11.03
N TYR A 68 4.92 4.80 -9.87
CA TYR A 68 4.45 3.44 -9.61
C TYR A 68 2.94 3.36 -9.36
N HIS A 69 2.35 2.20 -9.64
CA HIS A 69 1.08 1.80 -9.03
C HIS A 69 1.35 0.75 -7.95
N PHE A 70 0.59 0.84 -6.84
CA PHE A 70 0.69 -0.09 -5.72
C PHE A 70 -0.58 -0.92 -5.63
N GLU A 71 -0.43 -2.21 -5.42
CA GLU A 71 -1.56 -3.10 -5.15
C GLU A 71 -1.44 -3.66 -3.74
N ALA A 72 -2.53 -3.57 -2.97
CA ALA A 72 -2.70 -4.35 -1.76
C ALA A 72 -3.44 -5.64 -2.09
N ILE A 73 -2.83 -6.78 -1.72
CA ILE A 73 -3.44 -8.10 -1.83
C ILE A 73 -3.46 -8.75 -0.44
N GLY A 74 -4.47 -9.58 -0.19
CA GLY A 74 -4.55 -10.40 1.02
C GLY A 74 -5.90 -11.08 1.10
N ILE A 75 -5.94 -12.34 1.53
CA ILE A 75 -7.19 -13.10 1.69
C ILE A 75 -7.79 -12.76 3.07
N PRO A 76 -9.12 -12.56 3.19
CA PRO A 76 -10.17 -12.71 2.17
C PRO A 76 -10.63 -11.37 1.54
N TYR A 77 -9.70 -10.48 1.19
CA TYR A 77 -9.98 -9.13 0.71
C TYR A 77 -9.80 -9.00 -0.80
N GLN A 78 -10.57 -8.08 -1.38
CA GLN A 78 -10.42 -7.66 -2.77
C GLN A 78 -9.05 -6.99 -2.97
N THR A 79 -8.41 -7.29 -4.09
CA THR A 79 -7.23 -6.53 -4.52
C THR A 79 -7.60 -5.06 -4.74
N PHE A 80 -6.83 -4.17 -4.14
CA PHE A 80 -6.98 -2.73 -4.35
C PHE A 80 -5.74 -2.16 -5.00
N GLU A 81 -5.94 -1.49 -6.14
CA GLU A 81 -4.91 -0.75 -6.85
C GLU A 81 -5.02 0.75 -6.54
N THR A 82 -3.90 1.40 -6.22
CA THR A 82 -3.84 2.84 -6.02
C THR A 82 -3.84 3.59 -7.36
N GLN A 83 -4.10 4.90 -7.33
CA GLN A 83 -3.62 5.76 -8.42
C GLN A 83 -2.09 5.70 -8.53
N LYS A 84 -1.55 6.07 -9.69
CA LYS A 84 -0.11 6.22 -9.87
C LYS A 84 0.46 7.28 -8.92
N ILE A 85 1.57 6.97 -8.26
CA ILE A 85 2.28 7.86 -7.33
C ILE A 85 3.69 8.06 -7.85
N LYS A 86 4.05 9.31 -8.13
CA LYS A 86 5.43 9.68 -8.45
C LYS A 86 6.26 9.72 -7.16
N VAL A 87 7.34 8.95 -7.12
CA VAL A 87 8.34 8.96 -6.06
C VAL A 87 9.66 9.48 -6.61
N ASN A 88 10.26 10.42 -5.90
CA ASN A 88 11.54 11.04 -6.25
C ASN A 88 12.62 10.61 -5.26
N ARG A 89 13.89 10.85 -5.59
CA ARG A 89 14.97 10.72 -4.58
C ARG A 89 14.59 11.48 -3.32
N SER A 90 14.89 10.87 -2.18
CA SER A 90 14.75 11.48 -0.86
C SER A 90 13.31 11.70 -0.40
N ASP A 91 12.32 11.19 -1.13
CA ASP A 91 10.95 11.13 -0.66
C ASP A 91 10.81 10.06 0.43
N SER A 92 10.16 10.42 1.52
CA SER A 92 9.58 9.50 2.49
C SER A 92 8.07 9.50 2.32
N ILE A 93 7.52 8.41 1.81
CA ILE A 93 6.11 8.26 1.48
C ILE A 93 5.43 7.45 2.57
N LYS A 94 4.35 7.99 3.12
CA LYS A 94 3.44 7.24 4.00
C LYS A 94 2.19 6.89 3.21
N LEU A 95 2.01 5.62 2.87
CA LEU A 95 0.90 5.09 2.07
C LEU A 95 0.02 4.16 2.91
N ASN A 96 -1.21 4.55 3.18
CA ASN A 96 -2.21 3.68 3.80
C ASN A 96 -3.22 3.22 2.78
N ILE A 97 -3.54 1.93 2.79
CA ILE A 97 -4.49 1.29 1.87
C ILE A 97 -5.59 0.62 2.69
N TYR A 98 -6.83 0.76 2.23
CA TYR A 98 -8.02 0.25 2.88
C TYR A 98 -8.75 -0.67 1.90
N VAL A 99 -8.81 -1.96 2.19
CA VAL A 99 -9.31 -3.01 1.28
C VAL A 99 -10.65 -3.55 1.76
N LYS A 100 -11.60 -3.79 0.83
CA LYS A 100 -12.89 -4.40 1.16
C LYS A 100 -12.80 -5.93 1.17
N LEU A 101 -13.59 -6.56 2.03
CA LEU A 101 -13.79 -8.01 1.99
C LEU A 101 -14.45 -8.43 0.66
N TYR A 102 -14.15 -9.63 0.17
CA TYR A 102 -14.98 -10.24 -0.87
C TYR A 102 -16.40 -10.39 -0.36
N LYS A 103 -17.39 -10.08 -1.20
CA LYS A 103 -18.81 -10.26 -0.83
C LYS A 103 -19.14 -11.72 -0.50
N ASN A 104 -18.45 -12.67 -1.13
CA ASN A 104 -18.49 -14.11 -0.84
C ASN A 104 -17.06 -14.65 -0.72
N PRO A 105 -16.45 -14.69 0.48
CA PRO A 105 -15.04 -15.07 0.63
C PRO A 105 -14.77 -16.59 0.52
N LEU A 106 -15.80 -17.44 0.38
CA LEU A 106 -15.72 -18.91 0.45
C LEU A 106 -16.73 -19.65 -0.46
N GLN A 107 -16.92 -19.22 -1.71
CA GLN A 107 -17.62 -20.04 -2.73
C GLN A 107 -16.65 -20.50 -3.81
#